data_AF-A0A932YH73-F1
#
_entry.id   AF-A0A932YH73-F1
#
_cell.length_a   1.000
_cell.length_b   1.000
_cell.length_c   1.000
_cell.angle_alpha   90.00
_cell.angle_beta   90.00
_cell.angle_gamma   90.00
#
_symmetry.space_group_name_H-M   'P 1'
#
loop_
_entity.id
_entity.type
_entity.pdbx_description
1 polymer ?
#
loop_
_entity_poly.entity_id
_entity_poly.type
_entity_poly.pdbx_seq_one_letter_code
_entity_poly.pdbx_strand_id
1 'polypeptide(L)' 'MIFLKVIFKDYARYVLKEGTMTEQREFMGCIKSKFVITKKVVALEKQKLN' A
#
# COMPACT_ATOMS: atom_id res chain seq x y z
N MET A 1 15.12 -10.97 23.22
CA MET A 1 13.96 -10.53 22.39
C MET A 1 14.53 -9.92 21.13
N ILE A 2 14.49 -10.66 20.02
CA ILE A 2 15.15 -10.30 18.76
C ILE A 2 14.35 -9.16 18.11
N PHE A 3 14.97 -7.99 17.93
CA PHE A 3 14.40 -6.92 17.12
C PHE A 3 14.45 -7.33 15.65
N LEU A 4 13.43 -8.06 15.19
CA LEU A 4 13.20 -8.25 13.76
C LEU A 4 12.73 -6.90 13.22
N LYS A 5 13.67 -6.14 12.65
CA LYS A 5 13.37 -4.93 11.89
C LYS A 5 12.63 -5.37 10.63
N VAL A 6 11.34 -5.67 10.75
CA VAL A 6 10.46 -5.94 9.60
C VAL A 6 10.53 -4.68 8.75
N ILE A 7 11.25 -4.76 7.64
CA ILE A 7 11.29 -3.68 6.69
C ILE A 7 9.87 -3.58 6.17
N PHE A 8 9.17 -2.50 6.53
CA PHE A 8 7.75 -2.30 6.18
C PHE A 8 7.51 -2.51 4.67
N LYS A 9 8.53 -2.23 3.85
CA LYS A 9 8.55 -2.49 2.41
C LYS A 9 8.49 -3.97 2.03
N ASP A 10 9.16 -4.85 2.77
CA ASP A 10 9.16 -6.29 2.49
C ASP A 10 7.86 -6.93 2.93
N TYR A 11 7.31 -6.49 4.06
CA TYR A 11 5.96 -6.87 4.47
C TYR A 11 4.91 -6.37 3.47
N ALA A 12 4.98 -5.11 3.05
CA ALA A 12 4.12 -4.55 2.01
C ALA A 12 4.23 -5.35 0.71
N ARG A 13 5.45 -5.70 0.28
CA ARG A 13 5.67 -6.52 -0.91
C ARG A 13 5.05 -7.90 -0.78
N TYR A 14 5.22 -8.55 0.37
CA TYR A 14 4.65 -9.87 0.63
C TYR A 14 3.12 -9.82 0.57
N VAL A 15 2.49 -8.93 1.35
CA VAL A 15 1.03 -8.79 1.38
C VAL A 15 0.46 -8.47 0.00
N LEU A 16 1.10 -7.57 -0.75
CA LEU A 16 0.64 -7.18 -2.08
C LEU A 16 0.88 -8.23 -3.18
N LYS A 17 1.73 -9.24 -2.95
CA LYS A 17 2.01 -10.31 -3.92
C LYS A 17 1.30 -11.62 -3.57
N GLU A 18 1.42 -12.05 -2.32
CA GLU A 18 1.05 -13.37 -1.82
C GLU A 18 -0.17 -13.32 -0.90
N GLY A 19 -0.56 -12.14 -0.40
CA GLY A 19 -1.70 -11.98 0.49
C GLY A 19 -3.03 -12.23 -0.22
N THR A 20 -4.06 -12.53 0.56
CA THR A 20 -5.43 -12.69 0.05
C THR A 20 -5.97 -11.36 -0.50
N MET A 21 -6.99 -11.42 -1.37
CA MET A 21 -7.65 -10.22 -1.90
C MET A 21 -8.12 -9.26 -0.80
N THR A 22 -8.56 -9.79 0.33
CA THR A 22 -8.97 -8.99 1.50
C THR A 22 -7.78 -8.28 2.12
N GLU A 23 -6.69 -8.99 2.40
CA GLU A 23 -5.47 -8.39 2.99
C GLU A 23 -4.85 -7.34 2.08
N GLN A 24 -4.81 -7.61 0.76
CA GLN A 24 -4.35 -6.64 -0.23
C GLN A 24 -5.21 -5.37 -0.21
N ARG A 25 -6.54 -5.53 -0.16
CA ARG A 25 -7.49 -4.41 -0.13
C ARG A 25 -7.35 -3.57 1.13
N GLU A 26 -7.31 -4.21 2.30
CA GLU A 26 -7.13 -3.53 3.58
C GLU A 26 -5.79 -2.78 3.61
N PHE A 27 -4.72 -3.42 3.17
CA PHE A 27 -3.40 -2.80 3.11
C PHE A 27 -3.37 -1.57 2.18
N MET A 28 -3.97 -1.68 1.00
CA MET A 28 -4.11 -0.55 0.06
C MET A 28 -4.99 0.58 0.62
N GLY A 29 -6.01 0.25 1.42
CA GLY A 29 -6.87 1.21 2.11
C GLY A 29 -6.12 2.04 3.18
N CYS A 30 -5.06 1.50 3.78
CA CYS A 30 -4.22 2.23 4.74
C CYS A 30 -3.27 3.25 4.10
N ILE A 31 -3.10 3.23 2.77
CA ILE A 31 -2.15 4.12 2.09
C ILE A 31 -2.72 5.55 2.05
N LYS A 32 -2.00 6.51 2.63
CA LYS A 32 -2.32 7.96 2.62
C LYS A 32 -2.23 8.64 1.24
N SER A 33 -2.33 7.89 0.15
CA SER A 33 -2.26 8.43 -1.21
C SER A 33 -3.64 8.36 -1.87
N LYS A 34 -3.97 9.37 -2.66
CA LYS A 34 -5.19 9.40 -3.44
C LYS A 34 -5.01 8.55 -4.69
N PHE A 35 -5.89 7.57 -4.88
CA PHE A 35 -5.98 6.80 -6.11
C PHE A 35 -6.78 7.60 -7.14
N VAL A 36 -6.15 7.95 -8.27
CA VAL A 36 -6.76 8.76 -9.33
C VAL A 36 -6.77 7.96 -10.63
N ILE A 37 -7.95 7.84 -11.24
CA ILE A 37 -8.12 7.31 -12.60
C ILE A 37 -8.54 8.46 -13.49
N THR A 38 -7.70 8.83 -14.46
CA THR A 38 -8.03 9.86 -15.46
C THR A 38 -7.37 9.55 -16.78
N LYS A 39 -8.07 9.80 -17.90
CA LYS A 39 -7.54 9.57 -19.26
C LYS A 39 -6.95 8.16 -19.47
N LYS A 40 -7.57 7.12 -18.87
CA LYS A 40 -7.07 5.72 -18.85
C LYS A 40 -5.71 5.53 -18.16
N VAL A 41 -5.27 6.49 -17.35
CA VAL A 41 -4.07 6.42 -16.51
C VAL A 41 -4.48 6.26 -15.06
N VAL A 42 -3.82 5.32 -14.37
CA VAL A 42 -3.97 5.09 -12.93
C VAL A 42 -2.76 5.70 -12.22
N ALA A 43 -2.99 6.61 -11.28
CA ALA A 43 -1.95 7.27 -10.52
C ALA A 43 -2.21 7.21 -9.01
N LEU A 44 -1.13 7.17 -8.23
CA LEU A 44 -1.15 7.37 -6.79
C LEU A 44 -0.59 8.77 -6.51
N GLU A 45 -1.48 9.71 -6.19
CA GLU A 45 -1.09 11.05 -5.81
C GLU A 45 -0.85 11.11 -4.30
N LYS A 46 0.24 11.76 -3.86
CA LYS A 46 0.42 12.03 -2.43
C LYS A 46 -0.71 12.93 -1.95
N GLN A 47 -1.39 12.54 -0.88
CA GLN A 47 -2.36 13.41 -0.24
C GLN A 47 -1.62 14.66 0.26
N LYS A 48 -2.02 15.84 -0.22
CA LYS A 48 -1.53 17.11 0.34
C LYS A 48 -2.02 17.16 1.79
N LEU A 49 -1.07 17.14 2.73
CA LEU A 49 -1.34 17.43 4.13
C LEU A 49 -1.60 18.94 4.19
N ASN A 50 -2.83 19.33 4.54
CA ASN A 50 -3.17 20.72 4.86
C ASN A 50 -2.55 21.08 6.21
#